data_AF-A0A3B9G2K7-F1
#
_entry.id   AF-A0A3B9G2K7-F1
#
_cell.length_a   1.000
_cell.length_b   1.000
_cell.length_c   1.000
_cell.angle_alpha   90.00
_cell.angle_beta   90.00
_cell.angle_gamma   90.00
#
_symmetry.space_group_name_H-M   'P 1'
#
loop_
_entity.id
_entity.type
_entity.pdbx_description
1 polymer ?
#
loop_
_entity_poly.entity_id
_entity_poly.type
_entity_poly.pdbx_seq_one_letter_code
_entity_poly.pdbx_strand_id
1 'polypeptide(L)' 'MKAVMVMYDSLRRMDLPSYGGKEIELPNFKRLAEHTVVFDNSYVCSMPCMPARREIHTGRANFLHRSWGPLEP' A
#
# COMPACT_ATOMS: atom_id res chain seq x y z
N MET A 1 -0.38 -16.15 -16.55
CA MET A 1 0.36 -15.25 -15.64
C MET A 1 -0.24 -15.37 -14.25
N LYS A 2 0.57 -15.41 -13.18
CA LYS A 2 0.10 -15.41 -11.78
C LYS A 2 0.59 -14.14 -11.11
N ALA A 3 -0.21 -13.54 -10.24
CA ALA A 3 0.12 -12.31 -9.51
C ALA A 3 -0.08 -12.51 -8.00
N VAL A 4 0.78 -11.90 -7.20
CA VAL A 4 0.67 -11.87 -5.73
C VAL A 4 0.69 -10.41 -5.29
N MET A 5 -0.37 -9.97 -4.62
CA MET A 5 -0.43 -8.64 -4.02
C MET A 5 -0.06 -8.74 -2.54
N VAL A 6 1.00 -8.05 -2.14
CA VAL A 6 1.40 -7.90 -0.74
C VAL A 6 1.06 -6.49 -0.29
N MET A 7 0.38 -6.37 0.85
CA MET A 7 -0.03 -5.10 1.42
C MET A 7 0.15 -5.14 2.94
N TYR A 8 0.69 -4.06 3.49
CA TYR A 8 0.95 -3.91 4.92
C TYR A 8 -0.02 -2.88 5.52
N ASP A 9 -0.52 -3.16 6.71
CA ASP A 9 -1.37 -2.20 7.43
C ASP A 9 -0.50 -1.22 8.21
N SER A 10 -0.75 0.07 8.05
CA SER A 10 -0.10 1.15 8.80
C SER A 10 1.43 1.26 8.65
N LEU A 11 2.01 0.64 7.60
CA LEU A 11 3.43 0.78 7.27
C LEU A 11 3.75 2.20 6.80
N ARG A 12 4.76 2.83 7.42
CA ARG A 12 5.21 4.16 7.02
C ARG A 12 6.31 4.05 5.97
N ARG A 13 6.22 4.90 4.96
CA ARG A 13 7.22 5.01 3.87
C ARG A 13 8.64 5.24 4.41
N MET A 14 8.78 6.07 5.44
CA MET A 14 10.07 6.49 6.00
C MET A 14 10.85 5.36 6.69
N ASP A 15 10.17 4.26 7.03
CA ASP A 15 10.80 3.10 7.64
C ASP A 15 11.47 2.18 6.59
N LEU A 16 11.18 2.38 5.29
CA LEU A 16 11.64 1.50 4.22
C LEU A 16 12.97 1.98 3.60
N PRO A 17 13.90 1.04 3.30
CA PRO A 17 15.20 1.39 2.72
C PRO A 17 15.07 2.02 1.33
N SER A 18 14.07 1.63 0.53
CA SER A 18 13.79 2.19 -0.79
C SER A 18 13.44 3.68 -0.76
N TYR A 19 13.11 4.21 0.42
CA TYR A 19 12.79 5.62 0.63
C TYR A 19 13.74 6.30 1.62
N GLY A 20 14.92 5.71 1.85
CA GLY A 20 15.97 6.29 2.69
C GLY A 20 15.89 5.94 4.18
N GLY A 21 15.02 5.02 4.59
CA GLY A 21 14.96 4.50 5.96
C GLY A 21 16.25 3.74 6.33
N LYS A 22 16.82 4.04 7.51
CA LYS A 22 18.12 3.49 7.97
C LYS A 22 18.07 2.82 9.34
N GLU A 23 17.03 3.09 10.13
CA GLU A 23 16.96 2.66 11.54
C GLU A 23 16.66 1.16 11.71
N ILE A 24 15.97 0.56 10.73
CA ILE A 24 15.50 -0.83 10.80
C ILE A 24 16.21 -1.68 9.76
N GLU A 25 16.71 -2.84 10.17
CA GLU A 25 17.31 -3.81 9.26
C GLU A 25 16.23 -4.56 8.47
N LEU A 26 16.11 -4.26 7.17
CA LEU A 26 15.07 -4.80 6.29
C LEU A 26 15.68 -5.46 5.03
N PRO A 27 16.41 -6.60 5.16
CA PRO A 27 17.16 -7.20 4.05
C PRO A 27 16.27 -7.68 2.91
N ASN A 28 15.07 -8.17 3.21
CA ASN A 28 14.12 -8.63 2.19
C ASN A 28 13.51 -7.47 1.38
N PHE A 29 13.30 -6.30 1.98
CA PHE A 29 12.84 -5.11 1.24
C PHE A 29 13.94 -4.57 0.32
N LYS A 30 15.21 -4.58 0.76
CA LYS A 30 16.36 -4.21 -0.09
C LYS A 30 16.43 -5.13 -1.32
N ARG A 31 16.39 -6.45 -1.10
CA ARG A 31 16.39 -7.46 -2.16
C ARG A 31 15.20 -7.30 -3.12
N LEU A 32 14.00 -6.98 -2.60
CA LEU A 32 12.84 -6.74 -3.46
C LEU A 32 13.03 -5.50 -4.35
N ALA A 33 13.60 -4.42 -3.81
CA ALA A 33 13.83 -3.18 -4.55
C ALA A 33 14.81 -3.35 -5.72
N GLU A 34 15.79 -4.26 -5.62
CA GLU A 34 16.72 -4.59 -6.71
C GLU A 34 16.04 -5.24 -7.92
N HIS A 35 14.84 -5.79 -7.73
CA HIS A 35 14.08 -6.51 -8.77
C HIS A 35 12.76 -5.85 -9.14
N THR A 36 12.47 -4.65 -8.62
CA THR A 36 11.18 -3.97 -8.81
C THR A 36 11.37 -2.49 -9.09
N VAL A 37 10.28 -1.81 -9.47
CA VAL A 37 10.26 -0.36 -9.63
C VAL A 37 9.65 0.27 -8.38
N VAL A 38 10.28 1.33 -7.89
CA VAL A 38 9.79 2.12 -6.76
C VAL A 38 8.96 3.30 -7.28
N PHE A 39 7.79 3.53 -6.67
CA PHE A 39 6.92 4.65 -7.02
C PHE A 39 7.03 5.75 -5.97
N ASP A 40 7.67 6.86 -6.31
CA ASP A 40 7.84 7.96 -5.36
C ASP A 40 6.55 8.74 -5.06
N ASN A 41 5.55 8.63 -5.93
CA ASN A 41 4.28 9.36 -5.83
C ASN A 41 3.10 8.38 -5.87
N SER A 42 3.02 7.49 -4.89
CA SER A 42 1.94 6.52 -4.72
C SER A 42 1.06 6.92 -3.53
N TYR A 43 -0.16 7.35 -3.79
CA TYR A 43 -1.11 7.82 -2.78
C TYR A 43 -2.36 6.95 -2.77
N VAL A 44 -2.91 6.72 -1.58
CA VAL A 44 -4.27 6.18 -1.45
C VAL A 44 -5.27 7.28 -1.76
N CYS A 45 -6.41 6.92 -2.35
CA CYS A 45 -7.47 7.89 -2.62
C CYS A 45 -8.23 8.23 -1.32
N SER A 46 -8.42 7.25 -0.44
CA SER A 46 -9.16 7.43 0.82
C SER A 46 -8.48 6.80 2.03
N MET A 47 -8.79 7.33 3.22
CA MET A 47 -8.40 6.82 4.53
C MET A 47 -9.64 6.79 5.46
N PRO A 48 -9.72 5.88 6.46
CA PRO A 48 -8.70 4.92 6.91
C PRO A 48 -8.75 3.58 6.13
N CYS A 49 -8.20 2.51 6.69
CA CYS A 49 -7.91 1.23 6.02
C CYS A 49 -9.04 0.62 5.17
N MET A 50 -10.30 0.65 5.62
CA MET A 50 -11.40 -0.02 4.90
C MET A 50 -11.76 0.66 3.56
N PRO A 51 -11.93 2.00 3.51
CA PRO A 51 -11.97 2.72 2.24
C PRO A 51 -10.79 2.38 1.31
N ALA A 52 -9.54 2.52 1.78
CA ALA A 52 -8.35 2.25 0.97
C ALA A 52 -8.35 0.83 0.35
N ARG A 53 -8.70 -0.18 1.14
CA ARG A 53 -8.80 -1.59 0.70
C ARG A 53 -9.86 -1.78 -0.39
N ARG A 54 -11.03 -1.17 -0.23
CA ARG A 54 -12.11 -1.24 -1.23
C ARG A 54 -11.69 -0.61 -2.56
N GLU A 55 -10.98 0.51 -2.51
CA GLU A 55 -10.50 1.21 -3.71
C GLU A 55 -9.46 0.38 -4.46
N ILE A 56 -8.57 -0.31 -3.73
CA ILE A 56 -7.64 -1.28 -4.31
C ILE A 56 -8.38 -2.42 -5.03
N HIS A 57 -9.45 -2.94 -4.43
CA HIS A 57 -10.23 -4.04 -5.02
C HIS A 57 -11.09 -3.61 -6.22
N THR A 58 -11.56 -2.37 -6.25
CA THR A 58 -12.56 -1.90 -7.24
C THR A 58 -12.01 -0.94 -8.28
N GLY A 59 -10.84 -0.33 -8.04
CA GLY A 59 -10.27 0.71 -8.89
C GLY A 59 -11.06 2.02 -8.91
N ARG A 60 -11.91 2.28 -7.91
CA ARG A 60 -12.82 3.45 -7.87
C ARG A 60 -12.69 4.18 -6.54
N ALA A 61 -12.71 5.51 -6.57
CA ALA A 61 -12.80 6.33 -5.36
C ALA A 61 -14.16 6.12 -4.67
N ASN A 62 -14.15 5.85 -3.35
CA ASN A 62 -15.38 5.46 -2.64
C ASN A 62 -15.77 6.39 -1.47
N PHE A 63 -14.83 7.10 -0.85
CA PHE A 63 -15.10 7.83 0.41
C PHE A 63 -16.22 8.87 0.33
N LEU A 64 -16.41 9.52 -0.83
CA LEU A 64 -17.49 10.49 -1.02
C LEU A 64 -18.89 9.86 -1.13
N HIS A 65 -18.94 8.58 -1.45
CA HIS A 65 -20.20 7.87 -1.73
C HIS A 65 -20.53 6.84 -0.65
N ARG A 66 -19.59 6.57 0.26
CA ARG A 66 -19.73 5.50 1.23
C ARG A 66 -18.87 5.73 2.46
N SER A 67 -19.49 5.62 3.62
CA SER A 67 -18.83 5.66 4.93
C SER A 67 -17.95 4.42 5.17
N TRP A 68 -17.17 4.47 6.25
CA TRP A 68 -16.36 3.35 6.70
C TRP A 68 -17.22 2.11 6.98
N GLY A 69 -16.80 0.94 6.48
CA GLY A 69 -17.51 -0.32 6.70
C GLY A 69 -16.87 -1.51 5.96
N PRO A 70 -17.36 -2.74 6.20
CA PRO A 70 -16.87 -3.95 5.54
C PRO A 70 -17.06 -3.91 4.01
N LEU A 71 -16.38 -4.81 3.31
CA LEU A 71 -16.74 -5.15 1.93
C LEU A 71 -18.13 -5.79 1.95
N GLU A 72 -19.06 -5.26 1.17
CA GLU A 72 -20.37 -5.87 0.97
C GLU A 72 -20.31 -6.77 -0.27
N PRO A 73 -21.10 -7.86 -0.30
CA PRO A 73 -21.25 -8.72 -1.48
C PRO A 73 -21.62 -7.97 -2.76
#